data_AF-A0A940AND2-F1
#
_entry.id   AF-A0A940AND2-F1
#
_cell.length_a   1.000
_cell.length_b   1.000
_cell.length_c   1.000
_cell.angle_alpha   90.00
_cell.angle_beta   90.00
_cell.angle_gamma   90.00
#
_symmetry.space_group_name_H-M   'P 1'
#
loop_
_entity.id
_entity.type
_entity.pdbx_description
1 polymer ?
#
loop_
_entity_poly.entity_id
_entity_poly.type
_entity_poly.pdbx_seq_one_letter_code
_entity_poly.pdbx_strand_id
1 'polypeptide(L)'
;MINYLYNARDIAAYFKWAGVTSHQEKEYLHYFFQIGKDILAKPLTYDYETFETAVYRELYYLWSEGFENEFSDIATIAPKGAVSLICDQEFITLESYMKLLALHLIFSRNLPYVHVNFTGLMLPLGLKGDFADFERNVAVACDTLHLATEDVFAQPFDLHLGIPDEKLRLCLEPEFRKNLSAHEDFRKRFIKNAASRLQELKKTSAEIQEKEEKKKQRLLKRKQAREAAKAEREAEKARKAKSEEKASKPKKASEKNVKPEKTAETGAIIEIVVGKPQDVTVKKATKSKKKEE
;
A
#
# COMPACT_ATOMS: atom_id res chain seq x y z
N MET A 1 23.07 -31.23 -8.84
CA MET A 1 21.75 -31.10 -8.19
C MET A 1 20.84 -30.29 -9.10
N ILE A 2 19.58 -30.70 -9.22
CA ILE A 2 18.57 -29.93 -9.95
C ILE A 2 18.00 -28.96 -8.93
N ASN A 3 18.34 -27.67 -9.04
CA ASN A 3 17.69 -26.66 -8.22
C ASN A 3 16.25 -26.52 -8.73
N TYR A 4 15.27 -26.71 -7.86
CA TYR A 4 13.88 -26.51 -8.24
C TYR A 4 13.64 -25.03 -8.55
N LEU A 5 12.96 -24.77 -9.66
CA LEU A 5 12.60 -23.43 -10.07
C LEU A 5 11.07 -23.29 -10.04
N TYR A 6 10.58 -22.17 -9.52
CA TYR A 6 9.16 -21.92 -9.30
C TYR A 6 8.43 -21.65 -10.60
N ASN A 7 7.22 -22.21 -10.70
CA ASN A 7 6.32 -22.02 -11.82
C ASN A 7 5.34 -20.87 -11.55
N ALA A 8 4.63 -20.44 -12.60
CA ALA A 8 3.62 -19.37 -12.50
C ALA A 8 2.53 -19.67 -11.46
N ARG A 9 2.18 -20.95 -11.30
CA ARG A 9 1.17 -21.38 -10.33
C ARG A 9 1.64 -21.24 -8.88
N ASP A 10 2.89 -21.57 -8.58
CA ASP A 10 3.43 -21.43 -7.22
C ASP A 10 3.39 -19.96 -6.79
N ILE A 11 3.67 -19.05 -7.71
CA ILE A 11 3.63 -17.59 -7.50
C ILE A 11 2.19 -17.10 -7.32
N ALA A 12 1.28 -17.57 -8.17
CA ALA A 12 -0.14 -17.24 -8.06
C ALA A 12 -0.73 -17.71 -6.72
N ALA A 13 -0.39 -18.92 -6.28
CA ALA A 13 -0.77 -19.46 -4.99
C ALA A 13 -0.18 -18.61 -3.86
N TYR A 14 1.09 -18.22 -3.96
CA TYR A 14 1.71 -17.33 -2.99
C TYR A 14 1.01 -15.96 -2.87
N PHE A 15 0.58 -15.35 -4.00
CA PHE A 15 -0.14 -14.07 -3.97
C PHE A 15 -1.45 -14.16 -3.19
N LYS A 16 -2.22 -15.22 -3.42
CA LYS A 16 -3.47 -15.49 -2.68
C LYS A 16 -3.20 -15.78 -1.21
N TRP A 17 -2.26 -16.70 -0.94
CA TRP A 17 -1.92 -17.14 0.39
C TRP A 17 -1.37 -15.99 1.25
N ALA A 18 -0.46 -15.17 0.73
CA ALA A 18 0.12 -14.03 1.44
C ALA A 18 -0.80 -12.78 1.47
N GLY A 19 -2.00 -12.84 0.87
CA GLY A 19 -2.94 -11.73 0.83
C GLY A 19 -2.41 -10.52 0.04
N VAL A 20 -1.65 -10.75 -1.03
CA VAL A 20 -1.13 -9.67 -1.89
C VAL A 20 -2.29 -8.98 -2.58
N THR A 21 -2.49 -7.71 -2.27
CA THR A 21 -3.55 -6.90 -2.87
C THR A 21 -3.27 -6.58 -4.34
N SER A 22 -4.32 -6.40 -5.15
CA SER A 22 -4.18 -6.19 -6.60
C SER A 22 -3.36 -4.98 -7.03
N HIS A 23 -3.24 -3.95 -6.18
CA HIS A 23 -2.38 -2.80 -6.46
C HIS A 23 -0.89 -3.10 -6.25
N GLN A 24 -0.56 -4.14 -5.48
CA GLN A 24 0.81 -4.57 -5.19
C GLN A 24 1.26 -5.72 -6.10
N GLU A 25 0.34 -6.53 -6.61
CA GLU A 25 0.63 -7.70 -7.45
C GLU A 25 1.63 -7.39 -8.57
N LYS A 26 1.42 -6.31 -9.34
CA LYS A 26 2.34 -5.92 -10.43
C LYS A 26 3.74 -5.62 -9.95
N GLU A 27 3.88 -4.98 -8.80
CA GLU A 27 5.20 -4.66 -8.25
C GLU A 27 5.89 -5.94 -7.75
N TYR A 28 5.15 -6.85 -7.12
CA TYR A 28 5.66 -8.17 -6.77
C TYR A 28 6.10 -8.95 -8.01
N LEU A 29 5.29 -8.98 -9.08
CA LEU A 29 5.63 -9.65 -10.34
C LEU A 29 6.91 -9.08 -10.95
N HIS A 30 7.04 -7.75 -11.02
CA HIS A 30 8.28 -7.12 -11.49
C HIS A 30 9.49 -7.52 -10.66
N TYR A 31 9.34 -7.63 -9.35
CA TYR A 31 10.41 -8.08 -8.47
C TYR A 31 10.76 -9.56 -8.68
N PHE A 32 9.75 -10.44 -8.75
CA PHE A 32 9.89 -11.86 -9.09
C PHE A 32 10.65 -12.05 -10.40
N PHE A 33 10.31 -11.28 -11.43
CA PHE A 33 10.95 -11.36 -12.73
C PHE A 33 12.42 -10.88 -12.68
N GLN A 34 12.73 -9.86 -11.88
CA GLN A 34 14.10 -9.34 -11.73
C GLN A 34 15.05 -10.34 -11.07
N ILE A 35 14.58 -11.07 -10.06
CA ILE A 35 15.32 -12.17 -9.41
C ILE A 35 15.15 -13.49 -10.17
N GLY A 36 14.35 -13.49 -11.25
CA GLY A 36 13.80 -14.69 -11.85
C GLY A 36 14.82 -15.60 -12.52
N LYS A 37 16.01 -15.10 -12.87
CA LYS A 37 17.09 -15.94 -13.39
C LYS A 37 17.52 -17.04 -12.43
N ASP A 38 17.40 -16.78 -11.13
CA ASP A 38 17.86 -17.68 -10.07
C ASP A 38 16.72 -18.50 -9.46
N ILE A 39 15.46 -18.12 -9.73
CA ILE A 39 14.28 -18.63 -9.00
C ILE A 39 13.19 -19.18 -9.93
N LEU A 40 12.99 -18.63 -11.13
CA LEU A 40 11.87 -18.97 -12.01
C LEU A 40 12.20 -20.06 -13.02
N ALA A 41 11.26 -20.95 -13.28
CA ALA A 41 11.41 -22.00 -14.27
C ALA A 41 11.43 -21.42 -15.69
N LYS A 42 12.28 -21.96 -16.58
CA LYS A 42 12.21 -21.63 -18.01
C LYS A 42 10.94 -22.28 -18.61
N PRO A 43 10.12 -21.57 -19.41
CA PRO A 43 10.41 -20.34 -20.15
C PRO A 43 9.95 -19.02 -19.49
N LEU A 44 9.49 -19.03 -18.24
CA LEU A 44 8.93 -17.84 -17.57
C LEU A 44 9.92 -16.67 -17.43
N THR A 45 11.21 -16.94 -17.62
CA THR A 45 12.28 -15.93 -17.57
C THR A 45 12.49 -15.18 -18.89
N TYR A 46 11.80 -15.55 -19.98
CA TYR A 46 12.09 -14.99 -21.32
C TYR A 46 11.53 -13.57 -21.49
N ASP A 47 10.26 -13.39 -21.13
CA ASP A 47 9.53 -12.15 -21.33
C ASP A 47 8.60 -11.88 -20.15
N TYR A 48 8.52 -10.60 -19.76
CA TYR A 48 7.73 -10.16 -18.62
C TYR A 48 6.23 -10.24 -18.90
N GLU A 49 5.78 -9.89 -20.11
CA GLU A 49 4.34 -9.93 -20.44
C GLU A 49 3.81 -11.36 -20.44
N THR A 50 4.60 -12.29 -20.99
CA THR A 50 4.30 -13.72 -20.96
C THR A 50 4.25 -14.26 -19.52
N PHE A 51 5.19 -13.86 -18.68
CA PHE A 51 5.22 -14.20 -17.26
C PHE A 51 4.00 -13.65 -16.50
N GLU A 52 3.70 -12.36 -16.64
CA GLU A 52 2.56 -11.69 -16.02
C GLU A 52 1.25 -12.37 -16.42
N THR A 53 1.06 -12.63 -17.71
CA THR A 53 -0.14 -13.30 -18.24
C THR A 53 -0.28 -14.71 -17.70
N ALA A 54 0.82 -15.47 -17.62
CA ALA A 54 0.81 -16.82 -17.06
C ALA A 54 0.41 -16.80 -15.58
N VAL A 55 0.99 -15.93 -14.76
CA VAL A 55 0.66 -15.85 -13.33
C VAL A 55 -0.79 -15.43 -13.13
N TYR A 56 -1.29 -14.43 -13.87
CA TYR A 56 -2.69 -14.02 -13.78
C TYR A 56 -3.66 -15.12 -14.18
N ARG A 57 -3.36 -15.88 -15.24
CA ARG A 57 -4.17 -17.03 -15.63
C ARG A 57 -4.27 -18.05 -14.50
N GLU A 58 -3.16 -18.40 -13.86
CA GLU A 58 -3.15 -19.34 -12.74
C GLU A 58 -3.85 -18.76 -11.50
N LEU A 59 -3.76 -17.44 -11.27
CA LEU A 59 -4.43 -16.76 -10.15
C LEU A 59 -5.96 -16.79 -10.30
N TYR A 60 -6.49 -16.62 -11.52
CA TYR A 60 -7.90 -16.81 -11.81
C TYR A 60 -8.33 -18.28 -11.67
N TYR A 61 -7.50 -19.21 -12.13
CA TYR A 61 -7.76 -20.64 -11.97
C TYR A 61 -7.88 -21.03 -10.50
N LEU A 62 -6.89 -20.68 -9.68
CA LEU A 62 -6.90 -20.95 -8.23
C LEU A 62 -8.11 -20.33 -7.53
N TRP A 63 -8.48 -19.10 -7.90
CA TRP A 63 -9.69 -18.49 -7.37
C TRP A 63 -10.97 -19.26 -7.75
N SER A 64 -11.06 -19.74 -8.99
CA SER A 64 -12.23 -20.53 -9.42
C SER A 64 -12.34 -21.90 -8.73
N GLU A 65 -11.22 -22.46 -8.27
CA GLU A 65 -11.16 -23.70 -7.47
C GLU A 65 -11.38 -23.44 -5.96
N GLY A 66 -11.55 -22.17 -5.55
CA GLY A 66 -11.82 -21.79 -4.16
C GLY A 66 -10.58 -21.49 -3.31
N PHE A 67 -9.40 -21.30 -3.93
CA PHE A 67 -8.19 -20.87 -3.23
C PHE A 67 -8.14 -19.34 -3.15
N GLU A 68 -8.58 -18.79 -2.03
CA GLU A 68 -8.77 -17.35 -1.86
C GLU A 68 -7.72 -16.68 -0.96
N ASN A 69 -7.28 -17.38 0.09
CA ASN A 69 -6.50 -16.82 1.18
C ASN A 69 -5.63 -17.88 1.91
N GLU A 70 -4.97 -17.47 3.00
CA GLU A 70 -4.11 -18.33 3.84
C GLU A 70 -4.80 -19.54 4.48
N PHE A 71 -6.13 -19.48 4.64
CA PHE A 71 -6.94 -20.56 5.22
C PHE A 71 -7.50 -21.53 4.16
N SER A 72 -7.22 -21.25 2.89
CA SER A 72 -7.67 -22.09 1.79
C SER A 72 -6.94 -23.43 1.79
N ASP A 73 -7.62 -24.47 1.35
CA ASP A 73 -7.06 -25.81 1.31
C ASP A 73 -5.88 -25.87 0.33
N ILE A 74 -4.69 -26.20 0.85
CA ILE A 74 -3.44 -26.31 0.10
C ILE A 74 -3.53 -27.38 -0.99
N ALA A 75 -4.39 -28.39 -0.82
CA ALA A 75 -4.61 -29.42 -1.83
C ALA A 75 -5.13 -28.86 -3.16
N THR A 76 -5.77 -27.69 -3.16
CA THR A 76 -6.29 -27.03 -4.37
C THR A 76 -5.21 -26.41 -5.25
N ILE A 77 -3.99 -26.19 -4.71
CA ILE A 77 -2.86 -25.64 -5.47
C ILE A 77 -2.44 -26.63 -6.56
N ALA A 78 -2.37 -27.92 -6.22
CA ALA A 78 -2.05 -28.97 -7.17
C ALA A 78 -3.29 -29.34 -7.99
N PRO A 79 -3.27 -29.20 -9.34
CA PRO A 79 -4.39 -29.62 -10.16
C PRO A 79 -4.56 -31.13 -10.10
N LYS A 80 -5.77 -31.60 -10.40
CA LYS A 80 -6.05 -33.04 -10.53
C LYS A 80 -5.13 -33.66 -11.58
N GLY A 81 -4.35 -34.66 -11.18
CA GLY A 81 -3.37 -35.32 -12.04
C GLY A 81 -2.00 -34.63 -12.12
N ALA A 82 -1.73 -33.61 -11.29
CA ALA A 82 -0.38 -33.08 -11.18
C ALA A 82 0.61 -34.11 -10.67
N VAL A 83 1.83 -33.99 -11.17
CA VAL A 83 2.97 -34.80 -10.77
C VAL A 83 3.80 -33.99 -9.79
N SER A 84 4.14 -34.62 -8.68
CA SER A 84 5.05 -34.08 -7.67
C SER A 84 6.46 -33.94 -8.25
N LEU A 85 7.16 -32.83 -7.99
CA LEU A 85 8.44 -32.51 -8.61
C LEU A 85 9.62 -32.69 -7.64
N ILE A 86 9.36 -32.58 -6.35
CA ILE A 86 10.33 -32.62 -5.26
C ILE A 86 10.02 -33.82 -4.36
N CYS A 87 8.77 -33.91 -3.90
CA CYS A 87 8.34 -34.97 -2.99
C CYS A 87 7.82 -36.20 -3.76
N ASP A 88 7.63 -37.31 -3.06
CA ASP A 88 6.86 -38.45 -3.53
C ASP A 88 5.41 -38.03 -3.82
N GLN A 89 4.74 -38.71 -4.75
CA GLN A 89 3.42 -38.32 -5.26
C GLN A 89 2.35 -38.19 -4.16
N GLU A 90 2.45 -38.99 -3.09
CA GLU A 90 1.53 -38.97 -1.95
C GLU A 90 1.69 -37.71 -1.07
N PHE A 91 2.81 -37.01 -1.22
CA PHE A 91 3.20 -35.83 -0.43
C PHE A 91 3.19 -34.54 -1.27
N ILE A 92 2.43 -34.49 -2.36
CA ILE A 92 2.31 -33.30 -3.23
C ILE A 92 1.77 -32.06 -2.49
N THR A 93 0.96 -32.25 -1.44
CA THR A 93 0.46 -31.15 -0.61
C THR A 93 1.54 -30.60 0.32
N LEU A 94 2.45 -31.46 0.82
CA LEU A 94 3.66 -31.04 1.52
C LEU A 94 4.54 -30.20 0.61
N GLU A 95 4.78 -30.66 -0.61
CA GLU A 95 5.55 -29.91 -1.60
C GLU A 95 4.95 -28.51 -1.83
N SER A 96 3.64 -28.44 -2.05
CA SER A 96 2.93 -27.16 -2.26
C SER A 96 3.07 -26.23 -1.06
N TYR A 97 2.94 -26.75 0.17
CA TYR A 97 3.11 -25.98 1.40
C TYR A 97 4.54 -25.47 1.59
N MET A 98 5.54 -26.33 1.39
CA MET A 98 6.96 -25.96 1.54
C MET A 98 7.37 -24.91 0.51
N LYS A 99 6.84 -24.98 -0.72
CA LYS A 99 7.04 -23.92 -1.73
C LYS A 99 6.49 -22.58 -1.29
N LEU A 100 5.29 -22.54 -0.69
CA LEU A 100 4.71 -21.31 -0.17
C LEU A 100 5.58 -20.70 0.94
N LEU A 101 6.06 -21.52 1.88
CA LEU A 101 6.96 -21.07 2.95
C LEU A 101 8.28 -20.54 2.40
N ALA A 102 8.88 -21.24 1.45
CA ALA A 102 10.13 -20.83 0.82
C ALA A 102 9.95 -19.50 0.05
N LEU A 103 8.88 -19.36 -0.74
CA LEU A 103 8.53 -18.09 -1.38
C LEU A 103 8.35 -17.00 -0.32
N HIS A 104 7.61 -17.26 0.75
CA HIS A 104 7.41 -16.28 1.80
C HIS A 104 8.72 -15.77 2.40
N LEU A 105 9.68 -16.66 2.67
CA LEU A 105 11.01 -16.28 3.16
C LEU A 105 11.83 -15.50 2.13
N ILE A 106 11.73 -15.83 0.84
CA ILE A 106 12.41 -15.11 -0.26
C ILE A 106 11.91 -13.65 -0.33
N PHE A 107 10.61 -13.43 -0.20
CA PHE A 107 10.01 -12.09 -0.33
C PHE A 107 10.01 -11.30 0.97
N SER A 108 9.97 -11.99 2.11
CA SER A 108 9.95 -11.37 3.43
C SER A 108 11.34 -11.28 4.02
N ARG A 109 12.21 -10.44 3.45
CA ARG A 109 13.61 -10.25 3.93
C ARG A 109 13.75 -9.87 5.42
N ASN A 110 12.71 -9.24 6.00
CA ASN A 110 12.67 -8.89 7.42
C ASN A 110 12.29 -10.09 8.32
N LEU A 111 11.79 -11.17 7.75
CA LEU A 111 11.45 -12.39 8.45
C LEU A 111 12.64 -13.36 8.30
N PRO A 112 13.55 -13.43 9.28
CA PRO A 112 14.74 -14.26 9.15
C PRO A 112 14.41 -15.76 9.13
N TYR A 113 13.30 -16.17 9.74
CA TYR A 113 12.88 -17.57 9.86
C TYR A 113 11.36 -17.67 10.13
N VAL A 114 10.81 -18.87 9.92
CA VAL A 114 9.46 -19.28 10.33
C VAL A 114 9.57 -20.44 11.32
N HIS A 115 8.77 -20.44 12.38
CA HIS A 115 8.67 -21.61 13.27
C HIS A 115 7.70 -22.63 12.69
N VAL A 116 8.18 -23.86 12.49
CA VAL A 116 7.40 -24.96 11.94
C VAL A 116 7.45 -26.14 12.90
N ASN A 117 6.29 -26.72 13.21
CA ASN A 117 6.20 -28.01 13.90
C ASN A 117 5.92 -29.10 12.86
N PHE A 118 6.96 -29.76 12.38
CA PHE A 118 6.84 -30.74 11.30
C PHE A 118 6.01 -31.97 11.69
N THR A 119 6.12 -32.47 12.94
CA THR A 119 5.34 -33.64 13.39
C THR A 119 3.84 -33.38 13.37
N GLY A 120 3.45 -32.13 13.62
CA GLY A 120 2.07 -31.67 13.55
C GLY A 120 1.54 -31.34 12.15
N LEU A 121 2.36 -31.40 11.08
CA LEU A 121 1.95 -30.97 9.74
C LEU A 121 1.14 -32.01 8.96
N MET A 122 1.30 -33.30 9.24
CA MET A 122 0.67 -34.35 8.43
C MET A 122 -0.85 -34.24 8.40
N LEU A 123 -1.47 -34.04 9.57
CA LEU A 123 -2.92 -33.97 9.70
C LEU A 123 -3.52 -32.70 9.03
N PRO A 124 -3.02 -31.47 9.28
CA PRO A 124 -3.49 -30.28 8.59
C PRO A 124 -3.35 -30.33 7.07
N LEU A 125 -2.32 -31.01 6.56
CA LEU A 125 -2.09 -31.15 5.12
C LEU A 125 -2.82 -32.35 4.49
N GLY A 126 -3.59 -33.11 5.29
CA GLY A 126 -4.34 -34.27 4.83
C GLY A 126 -3.49 -35.42 4.31
N LEU A 127 -2.24 -35.52 4.77
CA LEU A 127 -1.28 -36.53 4.32
C LEU A 127 -1.63 -37.91 4.90
N LYS A 128 -1.53 -38.95 4.07
CA LYS A 128 -1.94 -40.32 4.41
C LYS A 128 -0.80 -41.36 4.37
N GLY A 129 0.39 -40.96 3.93
CA GLY A 129 1.55 -41.84 3.84
C GLY A 129 2.18 -42.15 5.20
N ASP A 130 3.16 -43.05 5.18
CA ASP A 130 3.90 -43.43 6.38
C ASP A 130 4.78 -42.29 6.90
N PHE A 131 4.99 -42.25 8.22
CA PHE A 131 5.77 -41.18 8.86
C PHE A 131 7.24 -41.17 8.40
N ALA A 132 7.85 -42.33 8.20
CA ALA A 132 9.23 -42.42 7.72
C ALA A 132 9.39 -41.83 6.29
N ASP A 133 8.39 -42.02 5.43
CA ASP A 133 8.38 -41.40 4.11
C ASP A 133 8.15 -39.89 4.21
N PHE A 134 7.29 -39.44 5.14
CA PHE A 134 7.10 -38.03 5.43
C PHE A 134 8.42 -37.35 5.84
N GLU A 135 9.17 -37.94 6.78
CA GLU A 135 10.46 -37.38 7.24
C GLU A 135 11.46 -37.22 6.10
N ARG A 136 11.59 -38.26 5.27
CA ARG A 136 12.43 -38.23 4.07
C ARG A 136 12.00 -37.09 3.12
N ASN A 137 10.70 -36.96 2.87
CA ASN A 137 10.18 -35.94 1.97
C ASN A 137 10.36 -34.51 2.50
N VAL A 138 10.26 -34.30 3.82
CA VAL A 138 10.55 -33.00 4.44
C VAL A 138 12.02 -32.62 4.24
N ALA A 139 12.96 -33.54 4.48
CA ALA A 139 14.38 -33.30 4.26
C ALA A 139 14.69 -32.97 2.80
N VAL A 140 14.17 -33.78 1.86
CA VAL A 140 14.32 -33.55 0.41
C VAL A 140 13.74 -32.19 -0.01
N ALA A 141 12.57 -31.82 0.53
CA ALA A 141 11.96 -30.53 0.26
C ALA A 141 12.79 -29.35 0.76
N CYS A 142 13.38 -29.46 1.96
CA CYS A 142 14.24 -28.41 2.51
C CYS A 142 15.51 -28.24 1.66
N ASP A 143 16.20 -29.34 1.34
CA ASP A 143 17.42 -29.32 0.54
C ASP A 143 17.16 -28.73 -0.86
N THR A 144 16.06 -29.14 -1.50
CA THR A 144 15.73 -28.73 -2.87
C THR A 144 15.29 -27.27 -2.96
N LEU A 145 14.67 -26.74 -1.90
CA LEU A 145 14.19 -25.36 -1.83
C LEU A 145 15.19 -24.40 -1.18
N HIS A 146 16.43 -24.83 -0.92
CA HIS A 146 17.48 -24.04 -0.26
C HIS A 146 17.05 -23.52 1.11
N LEU A 147 16.41 -24.39 1.90
CA LEU A 147 15.96 -24.09 3.25
C LEU A 147 16.89 -24.75 4.26
N ALA A 148 17.35 -23.96 5.23
CA ALA A 148 18.09 -24.44 6.39
C ALA A 148 17.16 -24.52 7.61
N THR A 149 17.31 -25.61 8.37
CA THR A 149 16.64 -25.81 9.65
C THR A 149 17.57 -25.51 10.81
N GLU A 150 17.07 -24.74 11.77
CA GLU A 150 17.74 -24.44 13.02
C GLU A 150 16.84 -24.82 14.20
N ASP A 151 17.45 -25.11 15.34
CA ASP A 151 16.75 -25.35 16.60
C ASP A 151 16.25 -24.04 17.24
N VAL A 152 15.67 -24.14 18.44
CA VAL A 152 15.19 -22.99 19.21
C VAL A 152 16.34 -22.04 19.62
N PHE A 153 17.58 -22.53 19.66
CA PHE A 153 18.80 -21.81 20.00
C PHE A 153 19.58 -21.29 18.77
N ALA A 154 19.01 -21.41 17.57
CA ALA A 154 19.63 -21.03 16.30
C ALA A 154 20.90 -21.85 15.95
N GLN A 155 20.97 -23.10 16.42
CA GLN A 155 21.96 -24.07 15.98
C GLN A 155 21.42 -24.84 14.76
N PRO A 156 22.26 -25.15 13.76
CA PRO A 156 21.83 -25.93 12.62
C PRO A 156 21.36 -27.32 13.06
N PHE A 157 20.18 -27.72 12.58
CA PHE A 157 19.60 -29.02 12.85
C PHE A 157 19.52 -29.81 11.54
N ASP A 158 20.05 -31.03 11.55
CA ASP A 158 20.02 -31.92 10.39
C ASP A 158 18.76 -32.79 10.40
N LEU A 159 17.87 -32.55 9.43
CA LEU A 159 16.62 -33.30 9.26
C LEU A 159 16.84 -34.76 8.81
N HIS A 160 18.01 -35.10 8.25
CA HIS A 160 18.31 -36.47 7.84
C HIS A 160 18.49 -37.42 9.03
N LEU A 161 18.65 -36.88 10.24
CA LEU A 161 18.73 -37.64 11.49
C LEU A 161 17.36 -37.93 12.13
N GLY A 162 16.28 -37.40 11.54
CA GLY A 162 14.90 -37.54 12.02
C GLY A 162 14.28 -36.20 12.40
N ILE A 163 12.95 -36.16 12.43
CA ILE A 163 12.20 -34.95 12.75
C ILE A 163 11.96 -34.89 14.27
N PRO A 164 12.38 -33.81 14.96
CA PRO A 164 12.12 -33.65 16.37
C PRO A 164 10.65 -33.26 16.62
N ASP A 165 10.12 -33.64 17.78
CA ASP A 165 8.78 -33.23 18.26
C ASP A 165 8.68 -31.72 18.59
N GLU A 166 9.82 -31.02 18.59
CA GLU A 166 9.90 -29.60 18.89
C GLU A 166 9.79 -28.73 17.63
N LYS A 167 9.45 -27.45 17.83
CA LYS A 167 9.40 -26.47 16.74
C LYS A 167 10.80 -26.15 16.23
N LEU A 168 11.03 -26.35 14.94
CA LEU A 168 12.23 -25.90 14.27
C LEU A 168 12.03 -24.53 13.64
N ARG A 169 13.13 -23.79 13.49
CA ARG A 169 13.19 -22.55 12.73
C ARG A 169 13.61 -22.89 11.32
N LEU A 170 12.77 -22.54 10.36
CA LEU A 170 13.03 -22.70 8.94
C LEU A 170 13.48 -21.35 8.38
N CYS A 171 14.64 -21.31 7.75
CA CYS A 171 15.21 -20.12 7.15
C CYS A 171 15.78 -20.43 5.76
N LEU A 172 16.11 -19.39 4.98
CA LEU A 172 16.84 -19.61 3.72
C LEU A 172 18.31 -19.90 4.03
N GLU A 173 18.91 -20.81 3.26
CA GLU A 173 20.33 -21.06 3.32
C GLU A 173 21.13 -19.75 3.21
N PRO A 174 22.18 -19.55 4.04
CA PRO A 174 22.93 -18.30 4.06
C PRO A 174 23.52 -17.90 2.70
N GLU A 175 23.96 -18.88 1.90
CA GLU A 175 24.53 -18.64 0.57
C GLU A 175 23.44 -18.21 -0.42
N PHE A 176 22.32 -18.93 -0.44
CA PHE A 176 21.18 -18.58 -1.28
C PHE A 176 20.63 -17.19 -0.92
N ARG A 177 20.51 -16.90 0.39
CA ARG A 177 20.10 -15.58 0.88
C ARG A 177 21.04 -14.46 0.45
N LYS A 178 22.36 -14.68 0.48
CA LYS A 178 23.36 -13.69 0.00
C LYS A 178 23.20 -13.42 -1.50
N ASN A 179 22.99 -14.46 -2.30
CA ASN A 179 22.76 -14.31 -3.74
C ASN A 179 21.49 -13.49 -4.02
N LEU A 180 20.40 -13.77 -3.29
CA LEU A 180 19.18 -12.98 -3.36
C LEU A 180 19.42 -11.52 -2.96
N SER A 181 20.19 -11.26 -1.89
CA SER A 181 20.50 -9.92 -1.37
C SER A 181 21.29 -9.01 -2.32
N ALA A 182 21.88 -9.53 -3.40
CA ALA A 182 22.48 -8.71 -4.45
C ALA A 182 21.43 -7.83 -5.17
N HIS A 183 20.15 -8.22 -5.13
CA HIS A 183 19.05 -7.43 -5.69
C HIS A 183 18.51 -6.41 -4.67
N GLU A 184 18.18 -5.20 -5.14
CA GLU A 184 17.66 -4.11 -4.32
C GLU A 184 16.34 -4.52 -3.60
N ASP A 185 16.20 -4.17 -2.31
CA ASP A 185 15.04 -4.55 -1.49
C ASP A 185 13.71 -4.11 -2.10
N PHE A 186 12.83 -5.08 -2.37
CA PHE A 186 11.45 -4.84 -2.82
C PHE A 186 10.72 -3.81 -1.95
N ARG A 187 10.73 -3.97 -0.62
CA ARG A 187 10.09 -3.00 0.29
C ARG A 187 10.73 -1.61 0.25
N LYS A 188 12.05 -1.49 0.06
CA LYS A 188 12.68 -0.15 -0.05
C LYS A 188 12.25 0.53 -1.34
N ARG A 189 12.17 -0.21 -2.44
CA ARG A 189 11.59 0.28 -3.70
C ARG A 189 10.12 0.63 -3.55
N PHE A 190 9.32 -0.23 -2.92
CA PHE A 190 7.91 0.01 -2.63
C PHE A 190 7.69 1.30 -1.82
N ILE A 191 8.43 1.47 -0.72
CA ILE A 191 8.34 2.68 0.13
C ILE A 191 8.75 3.91 -0.66
N LYS A 192 9.80 3.82 -1.49
CA LYS A 192 10.26 4.91 -2.36
C LYS A 192 9.21 5.30 -3.40
N ASN A 193 8.58 4.30 -4.04
CA ASN A 193 7.52 4.49 -5.03
C ASN A 193 6.23 5.03 -4.40
N ALA A 194 5.86 4.53 -3.22
CA ALA A 194 4.71 5.05 -2.47
C ALA A 194 4.95 6.51 -2.04
N ALA A 195 6.16 6.84 -1.58
CA ALA A 195 6.53 8.19 -1.22
C ALA A 195 6.52 9.14 -2.43
N SER A 196 7.04 8.73 -3.59
CA SER A 196 7.01 9.54 -4.82
C SER A 196 5.59 9.74 -5.32
N ARG A 197 4.76 8.69 -5.33
CA ARG A 197 3.34 8.78 -5.72
C ARG A 197 2.55 9.70 -4.79
N LEU A 198 2.83 9.67 -3.50
CA LEU A 198 2.19 10.58 -2.53
C LEU A 198 2.63 12.05 -2.74
N GLN A 199 3.88 12.28 -3.14
CA GLN A 199 4.35 13.62 -3.53
C GLN A 199 3.67 14.11 -4.82
N GLU A 200 3.50 13.23 -5.81
CA GLU A 200 2.77 13.56 -7.06
C GLU A 200 1.30 13.87 -6.79
N LEU A 201 0.63 13.09 -5.94
CA LEU A 201 -0.75 13.35 -5.52
C LEU A 201 -0.88 14.68 -4.77
N LYS A 202 0.10 15.02 -3.91
CA LYS A 202 0.15 16.33 -3.24
C LYS A 202 0.32 17.47 -4.25
N LYS A 203 1.21 17.33 -5.24
CA LYS A 203 1.43 18.34 -6.28
C LYS A 203 0.19 18.54 -7.14
N THR A 204 -0.41 17.46 -7.62
CA THR A 204 -1.64 17.51 -8.42
C THR A 204 -2.81 18.07 -7.64
N SER A 205 -2.95 17.72 -6.35
CA SER A 205 -3.98 18.32 -5.48
C SER A 205 -3.77 19.83 -5.29
N ALA A 206 -2.53 20.28 -5.06
CA ALA A 206 -2.20 21.70 -4.96
C ALA A 206 -2.48 22.46 -6.26
N GLU A 207 -2.13 21.89 -7.42
CA GLU A 207 -2.43 22.48 -8.73
C GLU A 207 -3.94 22.61 -8.99
N ILE A 208 -4.74 21.62 -8.55
CA ILE A 208 -6.20 21.67 -8.65
C ILE A 208 -6.75 22.78 -7.75
N GLN A 209 -6.29 22.88 -6.50
CA GLN A 209 -6.69 23.95 -5.58
C GLN A 209 -6.33 25.33 -6.12
N GLU A 210 -5.11 25.49 -6.66
CA GLU A 210 -4.67 26.76 -7.24
C GLU A 210 -5.53 27.15 -8.47
N LYS A 211 -5.89 26.18 -9.31
CA LYS A 211 -6.82 26.39 -10.45
C LYS A 211 -8.22 26.78 -9.97
N GLU A 212 -8.72 26.17 -8.91
CA GLU A 212 -10.02 26.52 -8.33
C GLU A 212 -10.03 27.90 -7.67
N GLU A 213 -8.98 28.26 -6.94
CA GLU A 213 -8.81 29.59 -6.36
C GLU A 213 -8.71 30.66 -7.44
N LYS A 214 -7.91 30.42 -8.50
CA LYS A 214 -7.84 31.32 -9.67
C LYS A 214 -9.20 31.47 -10.34
N LYS A 215 -10.00 30.39 -10.46
CA LYS A 215 -11.38 30.46 -10.97
C LYS A 215 -12.29 31.29 -10.06
N LYS A 216 -12.22 31.09 -8.74
CA LYS A 216 -13.00 31.86 -7.75
C LYS A 216 -12.63 33.35 -7.76
N GLN A 217 -11.33 33.68 -7.81
CA GLN A 217 -10.84 35.05 -7.92
C GLN A 217 -11.29 35.72 -9.24
N ARG A 218 -11.24 34.99 -10.37
CA ARG A 218 -11.76 35.49 -11.66
C ARG A 218 -13.26 35.77 -11.59
N LEU A 219 -14.04 34.89 -10.95
CA LEU A 219 -15.48 35.09 -10.76
C LEU A 219 -15.77 36.30 -9.87
N LEU A 220 -15.05 36.46 -8.77
CA LEU A 220 -15.16 37.62 -7.87
C LEU A 220 -14.83 38.94 -8.58
N LYS A 221 -13.71 39.00 -9.31
CA LYS A 221 -13.33 40.19 -10.11
C LYS A 221 -14.40 40.52 -11.16
N ARG A 222 -14.97 39.50 -11.82
CA ARG A 222 -16.03 39.69 -12.82
C ARG A 222 -17.34 40.19 -12.20
N LYS A 223 -17.65 39.78 -10.96
CA LYS A 223 -18.81 40.27 -10.21
C LYS A 223 -18.62 41.72 -9.77
N GLN A 224 -17.46 42.06 -9.21
CA GLN A 224 -17.09 43.43 -8.83
C GLN A 224 -17.09 44.38 -10.03
N ALA A 225 -16.55 43.97 -11.19
CA ALA A 225 -16.58 44.79 -12.41
C ALA A 225 -18.01 45.04 -12.92
N ARG A 226 -18.91 44.07 -12.78
CA ARG A 226 -20.33 44.25 -13.14
C ARG A 226 -21.06 45.20 -12.18
N GLU A 227 -20.78 45.11 -10.88
CA GLU A 227 -21.34 46.02 -9.88
C GLU A 227 -20.81 47.45 -10.08
N ALA A 228 -19.51 47.62 -10.34
CA ALA A 228 -18.92 48.92 -10.66
C ALA A 228 -19.51 49.54 -11.93
N ALA A 229 -19.66 48.77 -13.02
CA ALA A 229 -20.28 49.26 -14.25
C ALA A 229 -21.78 49.62 -14.08
N LYS A 230 -22.48 48.93 -13.16
CA LYS A 230 -23.87 49.25 -12.83
C LYS A 230 -23.95 50.55 -12.01
N ALA A 231 -23.07 50.73 -11.03
CA ALA A 231 -22.97 51.94 -10.23
C ALA A 231 -22.58 53.16 -11.09
N GLU A 232 -21.68 52.99 -12.05
CA GLU A 232 -21.27 54.06 -12.97
C GLU A 232 -22.43 54.50 -13.89
N ARG A 233 -23.21 53.54 -14.41
CA ARG A 233 -24.44 53.83 -15.18
C ARG A 233 -25.51 54.54 -14.36
N GLU A 234 -25.66 54.17 -13.08
CA GLU A 234 -26.60 54.84 -12.17
C GLU A 234 -26.12 56.25 -11.81
N ALA A 235 -24.81 56.44 -11.61
CA ALA A 235 -24.21 57.76 -11.39
C ALA A 235 -24.30 58.68 -12.62
N GLU A 236 -24.15 58.13 -13.83
CA GLU A 236 -24.32 58.88 -15.07
C GLU A 236 -25.78 59.29 -15.31
N LYS A 237 -26.74 58.41 -14.99
CA LYS A 237 -28.17 58.73 -14.98
C LYS A 237 -28.52 59.80 -13.95
N ALA A 238 -27.95 59.73 -12.75
CA ALA A 238 -28.15 60.75 -11.72
C ALA A 238 -27.52 62.11 -12.09
N ARG A 239 -26.39 62.11 -12.81
CA ARG A 239 -25.78 63.34 -13.37
C ARG A 239 -26.63 63.96 -14.48
N LYS A 240 -27.22 63.15 -15.36
CA LYS A 240 -28.15 63.61 -16.41
C LYS A 240 -29.46 64.17 -15.82
N ALA A 241 -30.00 63.54 -14.78
CA ALA A 241 -31.17 64.04 -14.06
C ALA A 241 -30.91 65.42 -13.37
N LYS A 242 -29.72 65.61 -12.77
CA LYS A 242 -29.34 66.91 -12.18
C LYS A 242 -29.03 68.01 -13.20
N SER A 243 -28.70 67.67 -14.45
CA SER A 243 -28.55 68.67 -15.53
C SER A 243 -29.88 69.10 -16.14
N GLU A 244 -30.91 68.25 -16.09
CA GLU A 244 -32.26 68.60 -16.56
C GLU A 244 -33.06 69.42 -15.53
N GLU A 245 -32.78 69.27 -14.24
CA GLU A 245 -33.43 70.04 -13.16
C GLU A 245 -32.94 71.50 -13.05
N LYS A 246 -31.80 71.87 -13.66
CA LYS A 246 -31.32 73.26 -13.74
C LYS A 246 -31.88 74.06 -14.92
N ALA A 247 -32.64 73.43 -15.83
CA ALA A 247 -33.19 74.07 -17.02
C ALA A 247 -34.67 74.51 -16.89
N SER A 248 -35.33 74.27 -15.74
CA SER A 248 -36.74 74.61 -15.55
C SER A 248 -37.01 75.43 -14.28
N LYS A 249 -36.99 76.77 -14.48
CA LYS A 249 -37.97 77.75 -13.94
C LYS A 249 -37.71 78.41 -12.55
N PRO A 250 -38.37 79.57 -12.24
CA PRO A 250 -37.71 80.87 -12.06
C PRO A 250 -37.87 81.51 -10.66
N LYS A 251 -37.30 82.73 -10.50
CA LYS A 251 -37.42 83.67 -9.36
C LYS A 251 -38.87 83.83 -8.83
N LYS A 252 -39.08 83.67 -7.51
CA LYS A 252 -39.75 84.66 -6.64
C LYS A 252 -39.57 84.33 -5.15
N ALA A 253 -39.52 85.39 -4.35
CA ALA A 253 -39.19 85.43 -2.93
C ALA A 253 -40.41 85.21 -2.02
N SER A 254 -40.18 84.67 -0.81
CA SER A 254 -40.66 85.23 0.47
C SER A 254 -40.15 84.43 1.69
N GLU A 255 -39.88 85.18 2.75
CA GLU A 255 -39.58 84.85 4.17
C GLU A 255 -40.34 83.63 4.74
N LYS A 256 -39.91 82.90 5.80
CA LYS A 256 -39.59 83.35 7.18
C LYS A 256 -39.07 82.17 8.02
N ASN A 257 -38.26 82.49 9.04
CA ASN A 257 -37.79 81.75 10.24
C ASN A 257 -38.31 80.33 10.57
N VAL A 258 -37.42 79.45 11.07
CA VAL A 258 -37.26 79.03 12.50
C VAL A 258 -36.09 78.02 12.61
N LYS A 259 -35.21 78.21 13.61
CA LYS A 259 -34.14 77.32 14.13
C LYS A 259 -34.71 76.51 15.33
N PRO A 260 -33.96 75.62 16.03
CA PRO A 260 -33.02 74.53 15.66
C PRO A 260 -33.42 73.20 16.36
N GLU A 261 -32.71 72.07 16.17
CA GLU A 261 -32.16 71.24 17.29
C GLU A 261 -31.48 69.93 16.86
N LYS A 262 -30.59 69.50 17.75
CA LYS A 262 -29.63 68.38 17.72
C LYS A 262 -30.31 67.01 17.97
N THR A 263 -29.64 65.91 17.58
CA THR A 263 -29.28 64.73 18.42
C THR A 263 -28.61 63.64 17.54
N ALA A 264 -27.36 63.23 17.82
CA ALA A 264 -26.92 62.04 18.60
C ALA A 264 -26.72 60.80 17.70
N GLU A 265 -25.46 60.35 17.51
CA GLU A 265 -24.85 59.14 18.10
C GLU A 265 -25.62 57.85 17.77
N THR A 266 -25.04 56.83 17.10
CA THR A 266 -24.12 55.85 17.72
C THR A 266 -23.72 54.76 16.69
N GLY A 267 -22.48 54.27 16.80
CA GLY A 267 -22.06 52.84 16.77
C GLY A 267 -22.29 52.00 15.50
N ALA A 268 -21.45 51.04 15.09
CA ALA A 268 -20.33 50.38 15.74
C ALA A 268 -19.35 49.85 14.68
N ILE A 269 -18.06 49.80 15.04
CA ILE A 269 -16.99 49.15 14.31
C ILE A 269 -16.84 47.74 14.91
N ILE A 270 -16.80 46.70 14.08
CA ILE A 270 -16.29 45.39 14.46
C ILE A 270 -15.11 45.07 13.54
N GLU A 271 -13.91 45.17 14.10
CA GLU A 271 -12.70 44.54 13.58
C GLU A 271 -12.74 43.05 13.91
N ILE A 272 -12.48 42.19 12.92
CA ILE A 272 -12.17 40.78 13.14
C ILE A 272 -10.67 40.60 12.89
N VAL A 273 -9.96 40.35 14.00
CA VAL A 273 -8.56 39.96 14.07
C VAL A 273 -8.44 38.49 13.68
N VAL A 274 -7.68 38.20 12.62
CA VAL A 274 -7.33 36.83 12.20
C VAL A 274 -6.06 36.39 12.92
N GLY A 275 -6.19 35.43 13.83
CA GLY A 275 -5.09 34.86 14.62
C GLY A 275 -4.17 33.94 13.82
N LYS A 276 -2.87 33.97 14.17
CA LYS A 276 -1.83 33.04 13.71
C LYS A 276 -1.89 31.71 14.49
N PRO A 277 -1.44 30.58 13.89
CA PRO A 277 -1.37 29.30 14.58
C PRO A 277 -0.19 29.25 15.56
N GLN A 278 -0.44 28.78 16.78
CA GLN A 278 0.58 28.48 17.78
C GLN A 278 1.07 27.04 17.65
N ASP A 279 2.39 26.90 17.65
CA ASP A 279 3.14 25.69 17.95
C ASP A 279 2.79 25.18 19.35
N VAL A 280 2.46 23.89 19.47
CA VAL A 280 2.42 23.19 20.75
C VAL A 280 3.51 22.12 20.77
N THR A 281 4.61 22.49 21.42
CA THR A 281 5.63 21.58 21.93
C THR A 281 5.13 21.01 23.26
N VAL A 282 4.97 19.69 23.37
CA VAL A 282 4.83 19.03 24.68
C VAL A 282 6.12 18.28 25.01
N LYS A 283 6.70 18.69 26.13
CA LYS A 283 7.93 18.17 26.73
C LYS A 283 7.72 16.80 27.39
N LYS A 284 8.78 15.99 27.31
CA LYS A 284 9.13 14.85 28.19
C LYS A 284 8.76 15.11 29.66
N ALA A 285 8.15 14.11 30.30
CA ALA A 285 8.20 13.92 31.74
C ALA A 285 8.80 12.55 32.06
N THR A 286 10.06 12.57 32.50
CA THR A 286 10.73 11.52 33.27
C THR A 286 10.13 11.46 34.69
N LYS A 287 9.82 10.26 35.19
CA LYS A 287 9.84 9.99 36.64
C LYS A 287 10.26 8.56 36.94
N SER A 288 11.41 8.47 37.60
CA SER A 288 12.04 7.34 38.27
C SER A 288 11.48 7.11 39.69
N LYS A 289 11.81 5.92 40.25
CA LYS A 289 11.62 5.37 41.64
C LYS A 289 10.45 4.39 41.74
N LYS A 290 10.50 3.23 42.41
CA LYS A 290 11.36 2.62 43.47
C LYS A 290 10.96 1.11 43.48
N LYS A 291 11.85 0.11 43.51
CA LYS A 291 12.42 -0.63 44.67
C LYS A 291 11.40 -1.10 45.74
N GLU A 292 11.58 -2.38 46.17
CA GLU A 292 10.87 -3.22 47.16
C GLU A 292 9.94 -4.26 46.47
N GLU A 293 10.09 -5.59 46.59
CA GLU A 293 10.88 -6.51 47.44
C GLU A 293 11.47 -7.65 46.60
#